data_AF-A0A3G2QZQ7-F1
#
_entry.id   AF-A0A3G2QZQ7-F1
#
_cell.length_a   1.000
_cell.length_b   1.000
_cell.length_c   1.000
_cell.angle_alpha   90.00
_cell.angle_beta   90.00
_cell.angle_gamma   90.00
#
_symmetry.space_group_name_H-M   'P 1'
#
loop_
_entity.id
_entity.type
_entity.pdbx_description
1 polymer ?
#
loop_
_entity_poly.entity_id
_entity_poly.type
_entity_poly.pdbx_seq_one_letter_code
_entity_poly.pdbx_strand_id
1 'polypeptide(L)'
;MKYYYIGLSQQDFFKNQVIEEVIRERVNHFISKKLQLNFWVVFSPLFLNNLEIKEKIKKTCFYKQKKQEIEFINNDYFAIMISTDPQYISWLKLRLGYFEDIELKDSHNFPENFKSDGFYGIYDLKDIGQVSPFEINKNLVHPLILIEKYKKSLELSLLT
;
A
#
# COMPACT_ATOMS: atom_id res chain seq x y z
N MET A 1 -14.39 -4.00 -12.04
CA MET A 1 -14.39 -4.10 -10.57
C MET A 1 -13.22 -3.27 -10.10
N LYS A 2 -13.39 -2.49 -9.03
CA LYS A 2 -12.40 -1.50 -8.59
C LYS A 2 -11.68 -1.99 -7.35
N TYR A 3 -10.37 -1.79 -7.35
CA TYR A 3 -9.54 -1.92 -6.18
C TYR A 3 -8.98 -0.56 -5.82
N TYR A 4 -8.95 -0.29 -4.52
CA TYR A 4 -8.44 0.94 -3.95
C TYR A 4 -7.15 0.58 -3.24
N TYR A 5 -6.14 1.43 -3.36
CA TYR A 5 -4.85 1.13 -2.75
C TYR A 5 -4.10 2.36 -2.27
N ILE A 6 -3.23 2.13 -1.29
CA ILE A 6 -2.15 3.04 -0.94
C ILE A 6 -0.80 2.36 -1.15
N GLY A 7 0.17 3.09 -1.69
CA GLY A 7 1.53 2.66 -1.91
C GLY A 7 2.51 3.53 -1.11
N LEU A 8 3.49 2.87 -0.50
CA LEU A 8 4.57 3.45 0.29
C LEU A 8 5.85 2.62 0.09
N SER A 9 6.95 2.98 0.75
CA SER A 9 8.17 2.18 0.68
C SER A 9 8.01 0.85 1.45
N GLN A 10 8.67 -0.22 0.99
CA GLN A 10 8.71 -1.48 1.76
C GLN A 10 9.36 -1.30 3.12
N GLN A 11 10.35 -0.40 3.23
CA GLN A 11 10.99 -0.12 4.51
C GLN A 11 10.03 0.49 5.51
N ASP A 12 9.27 1.50 5.11
CA ASP A 12 8.27 2.15 5.98
C ASP A 12 7.17 1.16 6.36
N PHE A 13 6.75 0.30 5.42
CA PHE A 13 5.79 -0.77 5.71
C PHE A 13 6.24 -1.68 6.86
N PHE A 14 7.52 -2.10 6.87
CA PHE A 14 8.02 -3.00 7.92
C PHE A 14 8.44 -2.31 9.21
N LYS A 15 8.89 -1.05 9.15
CA LYS A 15 9.38 -0.31 10.31
C LYS A 15 8.27 0.40 11.09
N ASN A 16 7.13 0.68 10.45
CA ASN A 16 6.05 1.44 11.07
C ASN A 16 5.13 0.55 11.93
N GLN A 17 5.21 0.71 13.26
CA GLN A 17 4.37 -0.02 14.21
C GLN A 17 2.87 0.26 14.02
N VAL A 18 2.48 1.45 13.55
CA VAL A 18 1.07 1.77 13.29
C VAL A 18 0.51 0.90 12.16
N ILE A 19 1.32 0.60 11.14
CA ILE A 19 0.91 -0.28 10.03
C ILE A 19 0.69 -1.71 10.54
N GLU A 20 1.61 -2.22 11.37
CA GLU A 20 1.45 -3.53 12.02
C GLU A 20 0.14 -3.60 12.80
N GLU A 21 -0.07 -2.64 13.70
CA GLU A 21 -1.24 -2.61 14.58
C GLU A 21 -2.53 -2.58 13.77
N VAL A 22 -2.61 -1.72 12.75
CA VAL A 22 -3.77 -1.61 11.88
C VAL A 22 -4.07 -2.92 11.15
N ILE A 23 -3.06 -3.61 10.64
CA ILE A 23 -3.24 -4.91 9.96
C ILE A 23 -3.72 -5.95 10.97
N ARG A 24 -3.08 -6.04 12.14
CA ARG A 24 -3.44 -6.98 13.20
C ARG A 24 -4.88 -6.79 13.68
N GLU A 25 -5.26 -5.56 14.00
CA GLU A 25 -6.63 -5.24 14.41
C GLU A 25 -7.65 -5.55 13.32
N ARG A 26 -7.35 -5.18 12.08
CA ARG A 26 -8.25 -5.44 10.95
C ARG A 26 -8.45 -6.94 10.76
N VAL A 27 -7.41 -7.75 10.77
CA VAL A 27 -7.58 -9.21 10.62
C VAL A 27 -8.31 -9.82 11.81
N ASN A 28 -8.00 -9.41 13.04
CA ASN A 28 -8.74 -9.87 14.23
C ASN A 28 -10.24 -9.54 14.13
N HIS A 29 -10.60 -8.40 13.55
CA HIS A 29 -11.99 -8.07 13.24
C HIS A 29 -12.62 -9.06 12.25
N PHE A 30 -11.91 -9.42 11.17
CA PHE A 30 -12.41 -10.41 10.21
C PHE A 30 -12.59 -11.79 10.84
N ILE A 31 -11.61 -12.24 11.64
CA ILE A 31 -11.66 -13.53 12.34
C ILE A 31 -12.83 -13.56 13.33
N SER A 32 -12.91 -12.57 14.22
CA SER A 32 -13.94 -12.53 15.28
C SER A 32 -15.36 -12.49 14.72
N LYS A 33 -15.55 -11.80 13.58
CA LYS A 33 -16.85 -11.69 12.91
C LYS A 33 -17.10 -12.72 11.80
N LYS A 34 -16.15 -13.64 11.55
CA LYS A 34 -16.20 -14.63 10.46
C LYS A 34 -16.49 -14.01 9.09
N LEU A 35 -15.90 -12.85 8.84
CA LEU A 35 -16.06 -12.12 7.58
C LEU A 35 -15.04 -12.62 6.54
N GLN A 36 -15.40 -12.52 5.26
CA GLN A 36 -14.46 -12.78 4.17
C GLN A 36 -13.46 -11.63 4.04
N LEU A 37 -12.17 -11.98 3.93
CA LEU A 37 -11.12 -10.98 3.72
C LEU A 37 -11.31 -10.25 2.40
N ASN A 38 -11.16 -8.93 2.46
CA ASN A 38 -11.34 -8.06 1.30
C ASN A 38 -10.15 -7.12 1.04
N PHE A 39 -9.04 -7.33 1.76
CA PHE A 39 -7.82 -6.54 1.66
C PHE A 39 -6.57 -7.43 1.73
N TRP A 40 -5.48 -6.97 1.10
CA TRP A 40 -4.20 -7.67 1.03
C TRP A 40 -3.02 -6.69 1.00
N VAL A 41 -1.82 -7.23 1.19
CA VAL A 41 -0.56 -6.50 1.02
C VAL A 41 0.19 -7.06 -0.19
N VAL A 42 0.68 -6.19 -1.05
CA VAL A 42 1.44 -6.55 -2.26
C VAL A 42 2.81 -5.90 -2.19
N PHE A 43 3.86 -6.71 -2.16
CA PHE A 43 5.23 -6.23 -2.31
C PHE A 43 5.63 -6.27 -3.79
N SER A 44 6.43 -5.29 -4.24
CA SER A 44 6.85 -5.18 -5.63
C SER A 44 5.68 -5.30 -6.64
N PRO A 45 4.63 -4.47 -6.50
CA PRO A 45 3.40 -4.58 -7.29
C PRO A 45 3.64 -4.42 -8.79
N LEU A 46 3.48 -5.50 -9.55
CA LEU A 46 3.71 -5.54 -11.00
C LEU A 46 2.79 -4.60 -11.77
N PHE A 47 1.57 -4.33 -11.29
CA PHE A 47 0.66 -3.43 -11.99
C PHE A 47 1.16 -1.97 -12.01
N LEU A 48 2.05 -1.59 -11.08
CA LEU A 48 2.74 -0.29 -11.14
C LEU A 48 3.70 -0.20 -12.34
N ASN A 49 3.94 -1.29 -13.09
CA ASN A 49 4.69 -1.23 -14.35
C ASN A 49 3.97 -0.52 -15.49
N ASN A 50 2.65 -0.37 -15.39
CA ASN A 50 1.88 0.34 -16.40
C ASN A 50 2.43 1.77 -16.57
N LEU A 51 2.72 2.16 -17.80
CA LEU A 51 3.33 3.45 -18.12
C LEU A 51 2.51 4.63 -17.60
N GLU A 52 1.18 4.57 -17.71
CA GLU A 52 0.30 5.63 -17.22
C GLU A 52 0.40 5.78 -15.70
N ILE A 53 0.39 4.66 -14.97
CA ILE A 53 0.52 4.66 -13.51
C ILE A 53 1.90 5.19 -13.10
N LYS A 54 2.98 4.76 -13.78
CA LYS A 54 4.34 5.27 -13.51
C LYS A 54 4.43 6.78 -13.66
N GLU A 55 3.90 7.31 -14.76
CA GLU A 55 3.94 8.75 -15.01
C GLU A 55 3.11 9.55 -14.00
N LYS A 56 1.98 9.00 -13.53
CA LYS A 56 1.22 9.60 -12.43
C LYS A 56 2.02 9.60 -11.12
N ILE A 57 2.65 8.48 -10.75
CA ILE A 57 3.47 8.38 -9.52
C ILE A 57 4.67 9.32 -9.56
N LYS A 58 5.36 9.45 -10.71
CA LYS A 58 6.53 10.34 -10.85
C LYS A 58 6.24 11.81 -10.53
N LYS A 59 4.98 12.25 -10.66
CA LYS A 59 4.57 13.63 -10.39
C LYS A 59 4.41 13.93 -8.89
N THR A 60 4.26 12.89 -8.07
CA THR A 60 4.05 13.02 -6.62
C THR A 60 5.26 13.61 -5.90
N CYS A 61 5.01 14.32 -4.80
CA CYS A 61 6.06 14.74 -3.87
C CYS A 61 6.77 13.54 -3.25
N PHE A 62 6.05 12.44 -2.98
CA PHE A 62 6.63 11.18 -2.51
C PHE A 62 7.74 10.68 -3.45
N TYR A 63 7.47 10.60 -4.76
CA TYR A 63 8.48 10.18 -5.73
C TYR A 63 9.66 11.14 -5.75
N LYS A 64 9.43 12.45 -5.75
CA LYS A 64 10.51 13.45 -5.78
C LYS A 64 11.42 13.33 -4.55
N GLN A 65 10.85 13.12 -3.36
CA GLN A 65 11.57 12.94 -2.10
C GLN A 65 12.42 11.67 -2.08
N LYS A 66 11.92 10.61 -2.72
CA LYS A 66 12.52 9.27 -2.71
C LYS A 66 13.15 8.88 -4.05
N LYS A 67 13.34 9.84 -4.96
CA LYS A 67 13.69 9.63 -6.36
C LYS A 67 14.90 8.71 -6.52
N GLN A 68 15.98 8.99 -5.80
CA GLN A 68 17.22 8.21 -5.89
C GLN A 68 17.01 6.75 -5.46
N GLU A 69 16.29 6.52 -4.36
CA GLU A 69 16.00 5.18 -3.86
C GLU A 69 15.07 4.42 -4.82
N ILE A 70 14.02 5.08 -5.32
CA ILE A 70 13.05 4.50 -6.25
C ILE A 70 13.71 4.16 -7.59
N GLU A 71 14.57 5.03 -8.13
CA GLU A 71 15.24 4.76 -9.41
C GLU A 71 16.30 3.66 -9.29
N PHE A 72 16.94 3.53 -8.13
CA PHE A 72 17.91 2.46 -7.86
C PHE A 72 17.26 1.09 -7.64
N ILE A 73 16.21 1.03 -6.80
CA ILE A 73 15.53 -0.21 -6.40
C ILE A 73 14.41 -0.59 -7.40
N ASN A 74 13.94 0.37 -8.20
CA ASN A 74 12.84 0.21 -9.14
C ASN A 74 11.55 -0.22 -8.43
N ASN A 75 10.69 -1.02 -9.06
CA ASN A 75 9.41 -1.44 -8.48
C ASN A 75 9.55 -2.18 -7.14
N ASP A 76 10.71 -2.78 -6.87
CA ASP A 76 10.96 -3.47 -5.60
C ASP A 76 10.98 -2.50 -4.40
N TYR A 77 10.95 -1.19 -4.67
CA TYR A 77 10.82 -0.17 -3.64
C TYR A 77 9.46 -0.17 -2.95
N PHE A 78 8.39 -0.51 -3.67
CA PHE A 78 7.02 -0.25 -3.22
C PHE A 78 6.41 -1.44 -2.48
N ALA A 79 5.70 -1.12 -1.40
CA ALA A 79 4.69 -1.97 -0.78
C ALA A 79 3.32 -1.31 -0.97
N ILE A 80 2.30 -2.11 -1.25
CA ILE A 80 0.92 -1.65 -1.44
C ILE A 80 -0.01 -2.34 -0.46
N MET A 81 -0.90 -1.58 0.18
CA MET A 81 -2.11 -2.11 0.80
C MET A 81 -3.28 -1.87 -0.14
N ILE A 82 -3.96 -2.95 -0.53
CA ILE A 82 -5.03 -2.93 -1.54
C ILE A 82 -6.30 -3.56 -0.99
N SER A 83 -7.46 -2.99 -1.31
CA SER A 83 -8.76 -3.48 -0.86
C SER A 83 -9.86 -3.22 -1.88
N THR A 84 -10.93 -4.00 -1.80
CA THR A 84 -12.20 -3.70 -2.50
C THR A 84 -13.08 -2.73 -1.72
N ASP A 85 -12.73 -2.41 -0.47
CA ASP A 85 -13.43 -1.47 0.40
C ASP A 85 -12.77 -0.07 0.32
N PRO A 86 -13.38 0.90 -0.38
CA PRO A 86 -12.83 2.26 -0.50
C PRO A 86 -12.82 3.03 0.81
N GLN A 87 -13.75 2.75 1.73
CA GLN A 87 -13.81 3.43 3.01
C GLN A 87 -12.61 3.03 3.87
N TYR A 88 -12.24 1.75 3.84
CA TYR A 88 -11.04 1.27 4.52
C TYR A 88 -9.76 1.94 4.02
N ILE A 89 -9.56 2.05 2.71
CA ILE A 89 -8.36 2.70 2.16
C ILE A 89 -8.35 4.21 2.44
N SER A 90 -9.51 4.86 2.36
CA SER A 90 -9.65 6.28 2.73
C SER A 90 -9.30 6.52 4.19
N TRP A 91 -9.74 5.62 5.09
CA TRP A 91 -9.37 5.65 6.50
C TRP A 91 -7.87 5.40 6.72
N LEU A 92 -7.26 4.45 6.01
CA LEU A 92 -5.82 4.19 6.07
C LEU A 92 -5.01 5.44 5.73
N LYS A 93 -5.40 6.14 4.65
CA LYS A 93 -4.78 7.39 4.24
C LYS A 93 -4.79 8.40 5.39
N LEU A 94 -5.89 8.56 6.11
CA LEU A 94 -5.97 9.50 7.25
C LEU A 94 -5.20 9.02 8.49
N ARG A 95 -5.11 7.70 8.70
CA ARG A 95 -4.49 7.11 9.89
C ARG A 95 -2.97 7.06 9.81
N LEU A 96 -2.42 6.82 8.62
CA LEU A 96 -1.00 6.53 8.44
C LEU A 96 -0.15 7.75 8.06
N GLY A 97 -0.77 8.84 7.63
CA GLY A 97 -0.07 10.06 7.26
C GLY A 97 -0.74 10.79 6.11
N TYR A 98 0.02 11.26 5.16
CA TYR A 98 -0.52 11.89 3.96
C TYR A 98 -0.16 11.08 2.70
N PHE A 99 -1.20 10.68 1.95
CA PHE A 99 -1.07 9.96 0.69
C PHE A 99 -1.66 10.78 -0.46
N GLU A 100 -0.84 11.05 -1.47
CA GLU A 100 -1.20 11.82 -2.66
C GLU A 100 -2.12 11.00 -3.59
N ASP A 101 -3.26 11.57 -3.99
CA ASP A 101 -4.18 10.91 -4.92
C ASP A 101 -3.68 11.05 -6.36
N ILE A 102 -3.26 9.95 -6.98
CA ILE A 102 -2.68 9.96 -8.32
C ILE A 102 -3.73 9.98 -9.44
N GLU A 103 -5.02 9.80 -9.11
CA GLU A 103 -6.11 9.89 -10.08
C GLU A 103 -6.62 11.33 -10.25
N LEU A 104 -6.37 12.21 -9.28
CA LEU A 104 -6.73 13.61 -9.35
C LEU A 104 -5.74 14.39 -10.22
N LYS A 105 -6.24 15.05 -11.27
CA LYS A 105 -5.41 15.82 -12.22
C LYS A 105 -4.67 17.01 -11.57
N ASP A 106 -5.18 17.52 -10.46
CA ASP A 106 -4.67 18.72 -9.77
C ASP A 106 -3.85 18.41 -8.51
N SER A 107 -3.59 17.14 -8.18
CA SER A 107 -2.86 16.72 -6.96
C SER A 107 -1.35 16.99 -7.00
N HIS A 108 -0.89 17.91 -7.86
CA HIS A 108 0.54 18.11 -8.11
C HIS A 108 1.02 19.55 -7.83
N ASN A 109 0.14 20.43 -7.35
CA ASN A 109 0.50 21.78 -6.92
C ASN A 109 0.82 21.84 -5.42
N PHE A 110 1.59 20.88 -4.93
CA PHE A 110 2.09 20.93 -3.56
C PHE A 110 3.38 21.74 -3.51
N PRO A 111 3.60 22.53 -2.43
CA PRO A 111 4.88 23.19 -2.17
C PRO A 111 6.04 22.18 -2.19
N GLU A 112 7.24 22.61 -2.60
CA GLU A 112 8.41 21.72 -2.67
C GLU A 112 8.78 21.06 -1.32
N ASN A 113 8.42 21.69 -0.21
CA ASN A 113 8.64 21.18 1.15
C ASN A 113 7.50 20.28 1.68
N PHE A 114 6.49 20.00 0.88
CA PHE A 114 5.35 19.18 1.30
C PHE A 114 5.76 17.72 1.50
N LYS A 115 5.72 17.21 2.73
CA LYS A 115 6.05 15.82 3.05
C LYS A 115 4.90 14.89 2.68
N SER A 116 5.20 13.83 1.92
CA SER A 116 4.25 12.80 1.53
C SER A 116 4.74 11.45 2.03
N ASP A 117 3.84 10.64 2.59
CA ASP A 117 4.14 9.29 3.10
C ASP A 117 3.89 8.21 2.04
N GLY A 118 3.32 8.60 0.90
CA GLY A 118 3.04 7.70 -0.21
C GLY A 118 2.03 8.25 -1.21
N PHE A 119 1.44 7.33 -1.96
CA PHE A 119 0.41 7.64 -2.95
C PHE A 119 -0.82 6.75 -2.77
N TYR A 120 -1.96 7.25 -3.21
CA TYR A 120 -3.24 6.56 -3.30
C TYR A 120 -3.64 6.46 -4.76
N GLY A 121 -4.24 5.33 -5.16
CA GLY A 121 -4.74 5.15 -6.52
C GLY A 121 -5.89 4.16 -6.61
N ILE A 122 -6.46 4.05 -7.81
CA ILE A 122 -7.59 3.17 -8.10
C ILE A 122 -7.21 2.28 -9.28
N TYR A 123 -7.30 0.97 -9.08
CA TYR A 123 -7.12 -0.02 -10.13
C TYR A 123 -8.48 -0.54 -10.58
N ASP A 124 -8.98 -0.08 -11.74
CA ASP A 124 -10.18 -0.64 -12.36
C ASP A 124 -9.80 -1.73 -13.38
N LEU A 125 -10.33 -2.94 -13.18
CA LEU A 125 -10.12 -4.07 -14.09
C LEU A 125 -10.52 -3.77 -15.53
N LYS A 126 -11.48 -2.85 -15.73
CA LYS A 126 -11.94 -2.48 -17.07
C LYS A 126 -10.87 -1.76 -17.89
N ASP A 127 -9.96 -1.05 -17.22
CA ASP A 127 -9.01 -0.15 -17.88
C ASP A 127 -7.64 -0.81 -18.10
N ILE A 128 -7.30 -1.84 -17.32
CA ILE A 128 -5.92 -2.40 -17.25
C ILE A 128 -5.89 -3.89 -17.58
N GLY A 129 -6.71 -4.32 -18.55
CA GLY A 129 -6.58 -5.64 -19.18
C GLY A 129 -7.31 -6.80 -18.48
N GLN A 130 -8.33 -6.52 -17.66
CA GLN A 130 -9.24 -7.51 -17.04
C GLN A 130 -8.63 -8.52 -16.06
N VAL A 131 -7.31 -8.55 -15.88
CA VAL A 131 -6.65 -9.48 -14.95
C VAL A 131 -6.60 -8.87 -13.55
N SER A 132 -6.96 -9.66 -12.55
CA SER A 132 -6.94 -9.20 -11.15
C SER A 132 -5.53 -8.78 -10.71
N PRO A 133 -5.36 -7.71 -9.90
CA PRO A 133 -4.10 -7.42 -9.23
C PRO A 133 -3.56 -8.63 -8.45
N PHE A 134 -4.44 -9.51 -8.01
CA PHE A 134 -4.09 -10.73 -7.27
C PHE A 134 -3.60 -11.86 -8.18
N GLU A 135 -4.01 -11.89 -9.44
CA GLU A 135 -3.60 -12.90 -10.42
C GLU A 135 -2.27 -12.52 -11.07
N ILE A 136 -1.99 -11.22 -11.22
CA ILE A 136 -0.72 -10.72 -11.78
C ILE A 136 0.41 -10.84 -10.75
N ASN A 137 0.14 -10.58 -9.46
CA ASN A 137 1.19 -10.47 -8.43
C ASN A 137 1.46 -11.77 -7.69
N LYS A 138 2.62 -12.38 -7.94
CA LYS A 138 3.13 -13.52 -7.16
C LYS A 138 3.57 -13.15 -5.73
N ASN A 139 3.81 -11.87 -5.46
CA ASN A 139 4.27 -11.34 -4.18
C ASN A 139 3.12 -10.83 -3.30
N LEU A 140 1.92 -11.37 -3.51
CA LEU A 140 0.76 -11.11 -2.66
C LEU A 140 0.96 -11.80 -1.31
N VAL A 141 0.90 -11.03 -0.23
CA VAL A 141 1.02 -11.56 1.13
C VAL A 141 -0.36 -11.57 1.77
N HIS A 142 -0.77 -12.76 2.19
CA HIS A 142 -2.00 -12.94 2.94
C HIS A 142 -1.89 -12.24 4.31
N PRO A 143 -2.88 -11.44 4.74
CA PRO A 143 -2.80 -10.70 6.00
C PRO A 143 -2.51 -11.56 7.25
N LEU A 144 -2.97 -12.81 7.27
CA LEU A 144 -2.67 -13.75 8.36
C LEU A 144 -1.16 -14.01 8.53
N ILE A 145 -0.40 -14.12 7.44
CA ILE A 145 1.05 -14.37 7.48
C ILE A 145 1.77 -13.21 8.17
N LEU A 146 1.28 -11.98 7.96
CA LEU A 146 1.84 -10.80 8.61
C LEU A 146 1.63 -10.86 10.12
N ILE A 147 0.45 -11.28 10.59
CA ILE A 147 0.20 -11.42 12.04
C ILE A 147 1.11 -12.46 12.66
N GLU A 148 1.32 -13.60 12.02
CA GLU A 148 2.22 -14.65 12.54
C GLU A 148 3.65 -14.11 12.70
N LYS A 149 4.13 -13.34 11.71
CA LYS A 149 5.42 -12.64 11.79
C LYS A 149 5.48 -11.68 12.98
N TYR A 150 4.47 -10.84 13.15
CA TYR A 150 4.46 -9.82 14.21
C TYR A 150 4.27 -10.43 15.61
N LYS A 151 3.47 -11.48 15.75
CA LYS A 151 3.32 -12.23 17.00
C LYS A 151 4.66 -12.78 17.48
N LYS A 152 5.43 -13.39 16.59
CA LYS A 152 6.77 -13.91 16.90
C LYS A 152 7.71 -12.80 17.35
N SER A 153 7.64 -11.62 16.72
CA SER A 153 8.45 -10.45 17.09
C SER A 153 8.11 -9.92 18.49
N LEU A 154 6.82 -9.88 18.85
CA LEU A 154 6.35 -9.46 20.17
C LEU A 154 6.80 -10.44 21.28
N GLU A 155 6.65 -11.75 21.03
CA GLU A 155 7.10 -12.79 21.97
C GLU A 155 8.62 -12.72 22.22
N LEU A 156 9.43 -12.45 21.19
CA LEU A 156 10.87 -12.25 21.32
C LEU A 156 11.22 -11.02 22.15
N SER A 157 10.49 -9.91 21.99
CA SER A 157 10.74 -8.67 22.74
C SER A 157 10.36 -8.76 24.22
N LEU A 158 9.47 -9.67 24.60
CA LEU A 158 9.08 -9.92 25.99
C LEU A 158 10.08 -10.84 26.73
N LEU A 159 11.03 -11.43 26.02
CA LEU A 159 12.04 -12.37 26.55
C LEU A 159 13.42 -11.72 26.73
N THR A 160 13.58 -10.45 26.40
CA THR A 160 14.82 -9.66 26.52
C THR A 160 14.65 -8.51 27.49
#